data_AF-A0A3D0TL49-F1
#
_entry.id   AF-A0A3D0TL49-F1
#
_cell.length_a   1.000
_cell.length_b   1.000
_cell.length_c   1.000
_cell.angle_alpha   90.00
_cell.angle_beta   90.00
_cell.angle_gamma   90.00
#
_symmetry.space_group_name_H-M   'P 1'
#
loop_
_entity.id
_entity.type
_entity.pdbx_description
1 polymer ?
#
loop_
_entity_poly.entity_id
_entity_poly.type
_entity_poly.pdbx_seq_one_letter_code
_entity_poly.pdbx_strand_id
1 'polypeptide(L)'
;MVIDTKGGIGKSLQLKHYKHTKPRLTLSTWFPFLTSFIGPDYLDEVTVDNRVQMFGNHLEGVPAFAQEFKGDAKTTEMFRNTVFSASQDHVVLEEGRLNTTLTLTSPIVNGLQMVKIFEANPDSYLLNYRIQLINRSNDVRPLEVLYFFGEQRLADNGGGMQQVSHEGPVFFFDESLQTESTENIENELPVTQMKWLGVEDQYFIGAAVPMTPVKNGF
;
A
#
# COMPACT_ATOMS: atom_id res chain seq x y z
N MET A 1 9.26 2.24 4.25
CA MET A 1 8.59 1.20 3.46
C MET A 1 9.47 -0.04 3.46
N VAL A 2 8.87 -1.23 3.56
CA VAL A 2 9.56 -2.52 3.41
C VAL A 2 8.96 -3.22 2.20
N ILE A 3 9.82 -3.72 1.33
CA ILE A 3 9.45 -4.49 0.14
C ILE A 3 10.05 -5.89 0.27
N ASP A 4 9.23 -6.91 0.00
CA ASP A 4 9.70 -8.28 -0.16
C ASP A 4 10.19 -8.47 -1.60
N THR A 5 11.44 -8.92 -1.75
CA THR A 5 12.02 -9.23 -3.06
C THR A 5 11.37 -10.45 -3.69
N LYS A 6 10.80 -11.37 -2.90
CA LYS A 6 9.93 -12.42 -3.43
C LYS A 6 8.60 -11.79 -3.89
N GLY A 7 8.29 -11.89 -5.17
CA GLY A 7 7.15 -11.23 -5.81
C GLY A 7 7.34 -9.72 -6.02
N GLY A 8 8.32 -9.08 -5.38
CA GLY A 8 8.54 -7.64 -5.46
C GLY A 8 7.36 -6.85 -4.88
N ILE A 9 6.83 -7.29 -3.73
CA ILE A 9 5.58 -6.80 -3.13
C ILE A 9 5.83 -5.94 -1.88
N GLY A 10 4.97 -4.97 -1.64
CA GLY A 10 5.00 -4.15 -0.43
C GLY A 10 4.58 -4.97 0.79
N LYS A 11 5.42 -4.98 1.83
CA LYS A 11 5.16 -5.65 3.11
C LYS A 11 4.68 -4.67 4.19
N SER A 12 5.30 -3.49 4.25
CA SER A 12 4.87 -2.46 5.21
C SER A 12 5.17 -1.04 4.75
N LEU A 13 4.33 -0.11 5.17
CA LEU A 13 4.51 1.31 4.96
C LEU A 13 4.09 2.04 6.23
N GLN A 14 5.07 2.27 7.10
CA GLN A 14 4.84 2.97 8.36
C GLN A 14 5.15 4.46 8.22
N LEU A 15 4.27 5.32 8.74
CA LEU A 15 4.49 6.75 8.79
C LEU A 15 5.27 7.12 10.07
N LYS A 16 6.50 7.60 9.90
CA LYS A 16 7.46 7.82 11.01
C LYS A 16 6.95 8.78 12.09
N HIS A 17 6.09 9.74 11.73
CA HIS A 17 5.65 10.83 12.61
C HIS A 17 4.22 10.66 13.16
N TYR A 18 3.52 9.56 12.82
CA TYR A 18 2.12 9.36 13.19
C TYR A 18 1.95 8.09 14.01
N LYS A 19 1.12 8.18 15.06
CA LYS A 19 0.77 7.04 15.92
C LYS A 19 -0.61 6.54 15.63
N HIS A 20 -0.79 5.23 15.78
CA HIS A 20 -2.06 4.54 15.64
C HIS A 20 -2.92 4.58 16.91
N THR A 21 -2.29 4.66 18.09
CA THR A 21 -3.00 4.71 19.37
C THR A 21 -3.22 6.15 19.81
N LYS A 22 -4.47 6.51 20.13
CA LYS A 22 -4.72 7.57 21.11
C LYS A 22 -4.08 7.11 22.42
N PRO A 23 -3.35 7.96 23.16
CA PRO A 23 -2.96 7.62 24.52
C PRO A 23 -4.23 7.18 25.24
N ARG A 24 -4.23 5.99 25.84
CA ARG A 24 -5.37 5.55 26.65
C ARG A 24 -5.58 6.65 27.68
N LEU A 25 -6.79 7.23 27.72
CA LEU A 25 -7.22 8.02 28.87
C LEU A 25 -7.25 7.06 30.06
N THR A 26 -6.13 6.95 30.74
CA THR A 26 -6.03 6.26 32.01
C THR A 26 -6.79 7.10 33.04
N LEU A 27 -7.50 6.45 33.97
CA LEU A 27 -8.14 7.15 35.10
C LEU A 27 -7.16 8.05 35.85
N SER A 28 -5.85 7.79 35.76
CA SER A 28 -4.78 8.64 36.28
C SER A 28 -4.69 10.02 35.61
N THR A 29 -5.22 10.20 34.40
CA THR A 29 -5.37 11.52 33.76
C THR A 29 -6.30 12.44 34.57
N TRP A 30 -7.25 11.85 35.30
CA TRP A 30 -8.22 12.57 36.14
C TRP A 30 -7.97 12.39 37.65
N PHE A 31 -7.26 11.34 38.05
CA PHE A 31 -7.01 10.94 39.44
C PHE A 31 -5.53 10.54 39.68
N PRO A 32 -4.65 11.50 40.03
CA PRO A 32 -3.19 11.29 40.10
C PRO A 32 -2.72 10.19 41.09
N PHE A 33 -3.56 9.81 42.05
CA PHE A 33 -3.24 8.82 43.09
C PHE A 33 -3.33 7.36 42.61
N LEU A 34 -3.85 7.09 41.40
CA LEU A 34 -3.99 5.74 40.84
C LEU A 34 -2.78 5.27 39.99
N THR A 35 -1.72 6.09 39.90
CA THR A 35 -0.53 5.85 39.08
C THR A 35 0.28 4.60 39.48
N SER A 36 0.11 4.11 40.71
CA SER A 36 0.86 2.96 41.25
C SER A 36 0.23 1.59 40.96
N PHE A 37 -0.99 1.52 40.41
CA PHE A 37 -1.72 0.25 40.22
C PHE A 37 -1.98 -0.15 38.75
N ILE A 38 -1.82 0.76 37.77
CA ILE A 38 -2.33 0.53 36.40
C ILE A 38 -1.27 0.88 35.35
N GLY A 39 -0.27 0.00 35.19
CA GLY A 39 0.58 -0.11 34.00
C GLY A 39 1.46 1.11 33.66
N PRO A 40 2.44 0.95 32.75
CA PRO A 40 3.33 2.04 32.36
C PRO A 40 2.56 3.14 31.63
N ASP A 41 2.94 4.39 31.92
CA ASP A 41 2.50 5.59 31.23
C ASP A 41 3.11 5.59 29.82
N TYR A 42 2.31 5.40 28.78
CA TYR A 42 2.80 5.49 27.40
C TYR A 42 2.88 6.98 27.03
N LEU A 43 3.93 7.63 27.53
CA LEU A 43 4.34 8.98 27.14
C LEU A 43 4.46 9.09 25.62
N ASP A 44 4.46 10.34 25.15
CA ASP A 44 4.40 10.80 23.76
C ASP A 44 5.47 10.29 22.75
N GLU A 45 6.09 9.14 22.96
CA GLU A 45 7.06 8.53 22.04
C GLU A 45 6.41 7.71 20.91
N VAL A 46 6.91 7.89 19.69
CA VAL A 46 6.54 7.10 18.50
C VAL A 46 7.51 5.92 18.37
N THR A 47 7.08 4.72 18.75
CA THR A 47 7.83 3.46 18.61
C THR A 47 7.49 2.77 17.29
N VAL A 48 8.29 1.78 16.86
CA VAL A 48 7.98 1.00 15.64
C VAL A 48 6.63 0.27 15.76
N ASP A 49 6.26 -0.12 16.98
CA ASP A 49 5.06 -0.90 17.26
C ASP A 49 3.78 -0.05 17.31
N ASN A 50 3.88 1.28 17.46
CA ASN A 50 2.72 2.17 17.56
C ASN A 50 2.56 3.12 16.35
N ARG A 51 3.40 3.00 15.32
CA ARG A 51 3.31 3.81 14.09
C ARG A 51 2.10 3.45 13.25
N VAL A 52 1.54 4.47 12.59
CA VAL A 52 0.51 4.25 11.57
C VAL A 52 1.07 3.41 10.44
N GLN A 53 0.39 2.30 10.13
CA GLN A 53 0.69 1.37 9.05
C GLN A 53 -0.34 1.57 7.93
N MET A 54 0.14 1.90 6.73
CA MET A 54 -0.70 2.29 5.59
C MET A 54 -1.12 1.11 4.71
N PHE A 55 -0.37 0.00 4.70
CA PHE A 55 -0.84 -1.23 4.01
C PHE A 55 -1.77 -2.00 4.94
N GLY A 56 -3.00 -2.24 4.47
CA GLY A 56 -4.01 -3.06 5.14
C GLY A 56 -3.66 -4.56 5.11
N ASN A 57 -4.40 -5.34 5.91
CA ASN A 57 -4.25 -6.80 6.03
C ASN A 57 -5.61 -7.55 5.88
N HIS A 58 -6.64 -6.92 5.31
CA HIS A 58 -7.99 -7.50 5.31
C HIS A 58 -8.21 -8.48 4.15
N LEU A 59 -7.66 -8.19 2.97
CA LEU A 59 -7.79 -9.05 1.80
C LEU A 59 -6.65 -10.08 1.73
N GLU A 60 -6.96 -11.32 2.13
CA GLU A 60 -6.03 -12.43 1.99
C GLU A 60 -5.64 -12.63 0.51
N GLY A 61 -4.35 -12.54 0.21
CA GLY A 61 -3.81 -12.89 -1.11
C GLY A 61 -3.62 -11.74 -2.10
N VAL A 62 -3.90 -10.48 -1.73
CA VAL A 62 -3.71 -9.29 -2.60
C VAL A 62 -2.67 -8.31 -2.00
N PRO A 63 -1.37 -8.63 -2.06
CA PRO A 63 -0.35 -7.78 -1.48
C PRO A 63 -0.13 -6.50 -2.30
N ALA A 64 0.31 -5.43 -1.62
CA ALA A 64 0.65 -4.17 -2.27
C ALA A 64 1.73 -4.36 -3.35
N PHE A 65 1.59 -3.63 -4.46
CA PHE A 65 2.48 -3.71 -5.63
C PHE A 65 2.57 -5.08 -6.29
N ALA A 66 1.56 -5.94 -6.14
CA ALA A 66 1.44 -7.19 -6.89
C ALA A 66 0.96 -6.98 -8.34
N GLN A 67 1.21 -7.97 -9.20
CA GLN A 67 0.71 -8.01 -10.57
C GLN A 67 0.09 -9.36 -10.86
N GLU A 68 -1.01 -9.33 -11.61
CA GLU A 68 -1.62 -10.53 -12.16
C GLU A 68 -1.80 -10.37 -13.66
N PHE A 69 -1.50 -11.44 -14.39
CA PHE A 69 -1.66 -11.50 -15.85
C PHE A 69 -3.00 -12.15 -16.15
N LYS A 70 -3.98 -11.35 -16.59
CA LYS A 70 -5.34 -11.81 -16.83
C LYS A 70 -5.35 -12.88 -17.93
N GLY A 71 -5.94 -14.03 -17.63
CA GLY A 71 -5.93 -15.20 -18.52
C GLY A 71 -4.60 -15.98 -18.57
N ASP A 72 -3.59 -15.59 -17.79
CA ASP A 72 -2.29 -16.27 -17.70
C ASP A 72 -1.90 -16.51 -16.22
N ALA A 73 -2.62 -17.43 -15.60
CA ALA A 73 -2.42 -17.83 -14.20
C ALA A 73 -1.00 -18.38 -13.95
N LYS A 74 -0.41 -19.07 -14.94
CA LYS A 74 0.94 -19.62 -14.84
C LYS A 74 1.99 -18.51 -14.71
N THR A 75 1.95 -17.50 -15.59
CA THR A 75 2.88 -16.37 -15.50
C THR A 75 2.68 -15.61 -14.19
N THR A 76 1.43 -15.44 -13.75
CA THR A 76 1.09 -14.83 -12.46
C THR A 76 1.73 -15.56 -11.29
N GLU A 77 1.53 -16.89 -11.18
CA GLU A 77 2.09 -17.71 -10.11
C GLU A 77 3.63 -17.69 -10.12
N MET A 78 4.24 -17.74 -11.31
CA MET A 78 5.69 -17.69 -11.44
C MET A 78 6.25 -16.35 -10.95
N PHE A 79 5.66 -15.21 -11.34
CA PHE A 79 6.12 -13.91 -10.84
C PHE A 79 5.88 -13.74 -9.34
N ARG A 80 4.75 -14.24 -8.80
CA ARG A 80 4.44 -14.22 -7.36
C ARG A 80 5.52 -14.94 -6.53
N ASN A 81 6.13 -15.99 -7.08
CA ASN A 81 7.17 -16.78 -6.41
C ASN A 81 8.60 -16.40 -6.78
N THR A 82 8.79 -15.52 -7.76
CA THR A 82 10.11 -15.11 -8.25
C THR A 82 10.78 -14.16 -7.26
N VAL A 83 12.08 -14.35 -7.02
CA VAL A 83 12.89 -13.40 -6.25
C VAL A 83 13.50 -12.38 -7.20
N PHE A 84 13.18 -11.10 -6.98
CA PHE A 84 13.72 -9.98 -7.73
C PHE A 84 15.08 -9.57 -7.15
N SER A 85 16.00 -9.18 -8.02
CA SER A 85 17.25 -8.53 -7.63
C SER A 85 16.98 -7.05 -7.35
N ALA A 86 17.31 -6.59 -6.15
CA ALA A 86 17.22 -5.18 -5.78
C ALA A 86 18.50 -4.42 -6.17
N SER A 87 18.36 -3.17 -6.60
CA SER A 87 19.51 -2.29 -6.86
C SER A 87 20.28 -1.95 -5.58
N GLN A 88 19.63 -2.04 -4.42
CA GLN A 88 20.20 -1.80 -3.10
C GLN A 88 19.29 -2.40 -2.02
N ASP A 89 19.87 -2.80 -0.88
CA ASP A 89 19.12 -3.38 0.24
C ASP A 89 18.36 -2.33 1.06
N HIS A 90 18.92 -1.11 1.15
CA HIS A 90 18.36 -0.01 1.91
C HIS A 90 18.44 1.29 1.13
N VAL A 91 17.36 2.06 1.21
CA VAL A 91 17.28 3.43 0.70
C VAL A 91 17.00 4.35 1.88
N VAL A 92 17.84 5.37 2.07
CA VAL A 92 17.62 6.42 3.06
C VAL A 92 17.39 7.73 2.33
N LEU A 93 16.26 8.37 2.62
CA LEU A 93 15.95 9.72 2.17
C LEU A 93 16.53 10.69 3.19
N GLU A 94 17.43 11.56 2.74
CA GLU A 94 18.01 12.63 3.55
C GLU A 94 17.46 13.97 3.06
N GLU A 95 17.17 14.89 3.99
CA GLU A 95 16.72 16.25 3.66
C GLU A 95 17.72 16.95 2.73
N GLY A 96 17.21 17.64 1.71
CA GLY A 96 18.03 18.37 0.74
C GLY A 96 18.70 17.52 -0.34
N ARG A 97 18.48 16.19 -0.38
CA ARG A 97 18.89 15.34 -1.50
C ARG A 97 17.82 15.26 -2.61
N LEU A 98 18.28 14.96 -3.81
CA LEU A 98 17.42 14.63 -4.96
C LEU A 98 16.60 13.36 -4.70
N ASN A 99 15.59 13.12 -5.54
CA ASN A 99 14.77 11.92 -5.53
C ASN A 99 15.66 10.65 -5.48
N THR A 100 15.27 9.67 -4.66
CA THR A 100 15.97 8.40 -4.59
C THR A 100 15.13 7.30 -5.21
N THR A 101 15.80 6.43 -5.98
CA THR A 101 15.16 5.34 -6.72
C THR A 101 15.60 3.98 -6.20
N LEU A 102 14.64 3.08 -5.98
CA LEU A 102 14.86 1.65 -5.79
C LEU A 102 14.35 0.90 -7.00
N THR A 103 15.18 0.05 -7.58
CA THR A 103 14.80 -0.80 -8.72
C THR A 103 14.83 -2.27 -8.32
N LEU A 104 13.76 -3.00 -8.61
CA LEU A 104 13.69 -4.45 -8.51
C LEU A 104 13.60 -5.05 -9.90
N THR A 105 14.49 -5.99 -10.22
CA THR A 105 14.54 -6.62 -11.54
C THR A 105 14.36 -8.12 -11.39
N SER A 106 13.36 -8.68 -12.07
CA SER A 106 13.16 -10.13 -12.10
C SER A 106 14.19 -10.81 -13.02
N PRO A 107 14.47 -12.11 -12.80
CA PRO A 107 14.94 -12.97 -13.88
C PRO A 107 13.91 -13.02 -15.02
N ILE A 108 14.31 -13.61 -16.15
CA ILE A 108 13.38 -13.88 -17.25
C ILE A 108 12.47 -15.04 -16.83
N VAL A 109 11.17 -14.78 -16.79
CA VAL A 109 10.12 -15.71 -16.37
C VAL A 109 9.13 -15.85 -17.51
N ASN A 110 8.98 -17.06 -18.03
CA ASN A 110 8.09 -17.34 -19.17
C ASN A 110 8.28 -16.37 -20.35
N GLY A 111 9.54 -16.02 -20.66
CA GLY A 111 9.89 -15.07 -21.73
C GLY A 111 9.59 -13.61 -21.42
N LEU A 112 9.23 -13.25 -20.19
CA LEU A 112 9.04 -11.87 -19.75
C LEU A 112 10.06 -11.50 -18.68
N GLN A 113 10.51 -10.26 -18.68
CA GLN A 113 11.27 -9.68 -17.58
C GLN A 113 10.51 -8.48 -17.03
N MET A 114 10.31 -8.44 -15.72
CA MET A 114 9.64 -7.35 -15.03
C MET A 114 10.66 -6.51 -14.26
N VAL A 115 10.59 -5.20 -14.46
CA VAL A 115 11.36 -4.22 -13.69
C VAL A 115 10.37 -3.33 -12.95
N LYS A 116 10.47 -3.30 -11.63
CA LYS A 116 9.69 -2.41 -10.75
C LYS A 116 10.59 -1.28 -10.28
N ILE A 117 10.13 -0.05 -10.44
CA ILE A 117 10.91 1.15 -10.12
C ILE A 117 10.08 1.97 -9.14
N PHE A 118 10.64 2.21 -7.95
CA PHE A 118 10.07 3.02 -6.91
C PHE A 118 10.93 4.28 -6.77
N GLU A 119 10.32 5.45 -6.86
CA GLU A 119 11.00 6.72 -6.70
C GLU A 119 10.30 7.54 -5.61
N ALA A 120 11.06 7.93 -4.60
CA ALA A 120 10.58 8.70 -3.47
C ALA A 120 11.32 10.04 -3.37
N ASN A 121 10.58 11.05 -2.94
CA ASN A 121 11.10 12.39 -2.67
C ASN A 121 11.04 12.66 -1.15
N PRO A 122 12.10 13.22 -0.53
CA PRO A 122 12.13 13.47 0.90
C PRO A 122 11.03 14.42 1.41
N ASP A 123 10.54 15.33 0.55
CA ASP A 123 9.59 16.38 0.91
C ASP A 123 8.13 16.02 0.55
N SER A 124 7.86 14.75 0.20
CA SER A 124 6.54 14.33 -0.28
C SER A 124 6.15 12.92 0.17
N TYR A 125 4.85 12.72 0.41
CA TYR A 125 4.25 11.39 0.57
C TYR A 125 3.93 10.70 -0.77
N LEU A 126 4.20 11.37 -1.90
CA LEU A 126 4.05 10.77 -3.23
C LEU A 126 5.18 9.78 -3.49
N LEU A 127 4.80 8.53 -3.72
CA LEU A 127 5.69 7.47 -4.20
C LEU A 127 5.42 7.23 -5.68
N ASN A 128 6.35 7.63 -6.53
CA ASN A 128 6.29 7.31 -7.96
C ASN A 128 6.58 5.83 -8.14
N TYR A 129 5.66 5.13 -8.81
CA TYR A 129 5.78 3.71 -9.10
C TYR A 129 5.64 3.44 -10.59
N ARG A 130 6.61 2.73 -11.16
CA ARG A 130 6.62 2.35 -12.57
C ARG A 130 6.94 0.87 -12.71
N ILE A 131 6.25 0.22 -13.64
CA ILE A 131 6.55 -1.13 -14.07
C ILE A 131 6.97 -1.11 -15.53
N GLN A 132 8.05 -1.81 -15.84
CA GLN A 132 8.45 -2.11 -17.20
C GLN A 132 8.34 -3.62 -17.40
N LEU A 133 7.57 -4.01 -18.40
CA LEU A 133 7.48 -5.39 -18.88
C LEU A 133 8.22 -5.49 -20.19
N ILE A 134 9.29 -6.28 -20.18
CA ILE A 134 10.17 -6.46 -21.32
C ILE A 134 9.91 -7.85 -21.88
N ASN A 135 9.42 -7.92 -23.12
CA ASN A 135 9.30 -9.18 -23.83
C ASN A 135 10.69 -9.67 -24.25
N ARG A 136 11.09 -10.82 -23.71
CA ARG A 136 12.35 -11.52 -23.99
C ARG A 136 12.12 -12.84 -24.73
N SER A 137 10.88 -13.14 -25.14
CA SER A 137 10.58 -14.26 -26.02
C SER A 137 10.81 -13.90 -27.49
N ASN A 138 10.69 -14.89 -28.37
CA ASN A 138 10.78 -14.69 -29.82
C ASN A 138 9.44 -14.35 -30.47
N ASP A 139 8.35 -14.32 -29.68
CA ASP A 139 6.98 -14.17 -30.16
C ASP A 139 6.31 -12.94 -29.55
N VAL A 140 5.37 -12.33 -30.27
CA VAL A 140 4.52 -11.28 -29.70
C VAL A 140 3.64 -11.87 -28.61
N ARG A 141 3.67 -11.28 -27.41
CA ARG A 141 2.80 -11.67 -26.29
C ARG A 141 1.72 -10.60 -26.07
N PRO A 142 0.43 -10.89 -26.31
CA PRO A 142 -0.65 -10.04 -25.83
C PRO A 142 -0.73 -10.17 -24.31
N LEU A 143 -0.61 -9.06 -23.58
CA LEU A 143 -0.63 -9.03 -22.12
C LEU A 143 -1.73 -8.10 -21.64
N GLU A 144 -2.57 -8.61 -20.75
CA GLU A 144 -3.46 -7.82 -19.91
C GLU A 144 -3.01 -8.00 -18.47
N VAL A 145 -2.64 -6.90 -17.81
CA VAL A 145 -2.01 -6.93 -16.49
C VAL A 145 -2.86 -6.12 -15.51
N LEU A 146 -3.22 -6.76 -14.40
CA LEU A 146 -3.84 -6.15 -13.24
C LEU A 146 -2.74 -5.68 -12.30
N TYR A 147 -2.86 -4.45 -11.83
CA TYR A 147 -1.89 -3.81 -10.95
C TYR A 147 -2.55 -3.53 -9.61
N PHE A 148 -2.02 -4.15 -8.56
CA PHE A 148 -2.51 -3.97 -7.21
C PHE A 148 -1.58 -2.98 -6.52
N PHE A 149 -2.10 -1.83 -6.10
CA PHE A 149 -1.35 -0.86 -5.29
C PHE A 149 -1.46 -1.17 -3.78
N GLY A 150 -2.29 -2.15 -3.43
CA GLY A 150 -2.53 -2.62 -2.07
C GLY A 150 -3.82 -2.05 -1.49
N GLU A 151 -4.40 -2.79 -0.55
CA GLU A 151 -5.46 -2.28 0.32
C GLU A 151 -4.89 -1.15 1.20
N GLN A 152 -5.56 0.00 1.23
CA GLN A 152 -5.15 1.15 2.05
C GLN A 152 -6.07 1.24 3.27
N ARG A 153 -5.74 0.43 4.28
CA ARG A 153 -6.53 0.15 5.50
C ARG A 153 -7.94 -0.44 5.17
N LEU A 154 -8.46 -1.42 5.93
CA LEU A 154 -8.88 -1.34 7.33
C LEU A 154 -8.99 -2.73 7.99
N ALA A 155 -8.39 -2.90 9.18
CA ALA A 155 -8.99 -3.72 10.25
C ALA A 155 -8.27 -3.53 11.60
N ASP A 156 -9.08 -3.38 12.66
CA ASP A 156 -8.72 -3.55 14.06
C ASP A 156 -8.73 -5.06 14.41
N ASN A 157 -7.61 -5.76 14.21
CA ASN A 157 -7.45 -7.08 14.81
C ASN A 157 -7.09 -6.91 16.30
N GLY A 158 -8.07 -6.49 17.12
CA GLY A 158 -7.82 -6.25 18.54
C GLY A 158 -9.00 -5.85 19.45
N GLY A 159 -10.24 -5.76 18.96
CA GLY A 159 -11.41 -5.56 19.84
C GLY A 159 -11.41 -4.27 20.66
N GLY A 160 -10.68 -3.23 20.24
CA GLY A 160 -10.72 -1.91 20.85
C GLY A 160 -11.85 -1.08 20.25
N MET A 161 -12.73 -0.51 21.07
CA MET A 161 -13.70 0.46 20.59
C MET A 161 -12.98 1.71 20.06
N GLN A 162 -12.91 1.88 18.74
CA GLN A 162 -12.78 3.19 18.12
C GLN A 162 -14.02 3.47 17.28
N GLN A 163 -14.60 4.66 17.47
CA GLN A 163 -15.61 5.21 16.56
C GLN A 163 -14.94 5.44 15.21
N VAL A 164 -15.16 4.48 14.33
CA VAL A 164 -14.83 4.56 12.92
C VAL A 164 -15.73 5.61 12.28
N SER A 165 -15.13 6.71 11.80
CA SER A 165 -15.86 7.72 11.03
C SER A 165 -15.49 7.56 9.57
N HIS A 166 -16.31 6.77 8.87
CA HIS A 166 -16.28 6.53 7.43
C HIS A 166 -15.11 5.65 6.91
N GLU A 167 -15.46 4.57 6.22
CA GLU A 167 -14.57 3.55 5.68
C GLU A 167 -15.07 3.18 4.28
N GLY A 168 -14.27 3.42 3.24
CA GLY A 168 -14.74 3.21 1.88
C GLY A 168 -13.73 3.49 0.78
N PRO A 169 -13.80 2.79 -0.37
CA PRO A 169 -13.11 3.24 -1.56
C PRO A 169 -13.70 4.58 -2.01
N VAL A 170 -12.80 5.48 -2.37
CA VAL A 170 -13.10 6.79 -2.92
C VAL A 170 -12.47 6.84 -4.29
N PHE A 171 -13.27 7.19 -5.29
CA PHE A 171 -12.78 7.36 -6.65
C PHE A 171 -13.30 8.65 -7.26
N PHE A 172 -12.47 9.24 -8.13
CA PHE A 172 -12.82 10.47 -8.82
C PHE A 172 -12.98 10.22 -10.31
N PHE A 173 -14.20 10.47 -10.79
CA PHE A 173 -14.60 10.30 -12.17
C PHE A 173 -15.59 11.41 -12.57
N ASP A 174 -15.48 11.87 -13.82
CA ASP A 174 -16.36 12.89 -14.41
C ASP A 174 -16.57 14.15 -13.52
N GLU A 175 -15.46 14.66 -12.98
CA GLU A 175 -15.44 15.84 -12.10
C GLU A 175 -16.22 15.69 -10.77
N SER A 176 -16.59 14.47 -10.40
CA SER A 176 -17.30 14.15 -9.16
C SER A 176 -16.52 13.17 -8.28
N LEU A 177 -16.59 13.39 -6.96
CA LEU A 177 -16.11 12.45 -5.96
C LEU A 177 -17.21 11.42 -5.68
N GLN A 178 -16.90 10.14 -5.83
CA GLN A 178 -17.79 9.03 -5.52
C GLN A 178 -17.23 8.26 -4.34
N THR A 179 -18.11 7.88 -3.42
CA THR A 179 -17.75 7.26 -2.16
C THR A 179 -18.70 6.11 -1.87
N GLU A 180 -18.15 4.91 -1.68
CA GLU A 180 -18.91 3.71 -1.38
C GLU A 180 -18.55 3.19 0.02
N SER A 181 -19.52 2.65 0.76
CA SER A 181 -19.26 2.01 2.06
C SER A 181 -18.65 0.63 1.85
N THR A 182 -17.66 0.24 2.66
CA THR A 182 -17.07 -1.12 2.65
C THR A 182 -18.11 -2.22 2.83
N GLU A 183 -19.19 -1.98 3.58
CA GLU A 183 -20.29 -2.94 3.80
C GLU A 183 -21.13 -3.23 2.54
N ASN A 184 -21.07 -2.35 1.52
CA ASN A 184 -21.85 -2.50 0.28
C ASN A 184 -21.05 -3.14 -0.86
N ILE A 185 -19.76 -3.44 -0.65
CA ILE A 185 -18.90 -4.02 -1.69
C ILE A 185 -19.03 -5.54 -1.64
N GLU A 186 -20.13 -6.05 -2.21
CA GLU A 186 -20.33 -7.49 -2.38
C GLU A 186 -19.55 -8.05 -3.60
N ASN A 187 -19.03 -7.19 -4.51
CA ASN A 187 -18.34 -7.56 -5.76
C ASN A 187 -17.32 -6.50 -6.24
N GLU A 188 -16.51 -6.86 -7.25
CA GLU A 188 -15.67 -5.94 -8.04
C GLU A 188 -16.48 -4.74 -8.56
N LEU A 189 -16.06 -3.50 -8.26
CA LEU A 189 -16.69 -2.28 -8.78
C LEU A 189 -15.90 -1.76 -9.99
N PRO A 190 -16.34 -2.03 -11.24
CA PRO A 190 -15.61 -1.55 -12.42
C PRO A 190 -15.71 -0.03 -12.55
N VAL A 191 -14.57 0.65 -12.43
CA VAL A 191 -14.45 2.09 -12.71
C VAL A 191 -13.82 2.29 -14.09
N THR A 192 -14.57 2.93 -15.01
CA THR A 192 -14.09 3.27 -16.35
C THR A 192 -13.45 4.67 -16.37
N GLN A 193 -12.29 4.83 -17.01
CA GLN A 193 -11.57 6.13 -17.15
C GLN A 193 -11.25 6.85 -15.83
N MET A 194 -10.88 6.08 -14.80
CA MET A 194 -10.49 6.55 -13.47
C MET A 194 -9.33 7.57 -13.51
N LYS A 195 -9.49 8.74 -12.86
CA LYS A 195 -8.41 9.72 -12.67
C LYS A 195 -7.55 9.39 -11.44
N TRP A 196 -8.16 8.90 -10.37
CA TRP A 196 -7.52 8.30 -9.21
C TRP A 196 -8.51 7.43 -8.43
N LEU A 197 -7.98 6.47 -7.67
CA LEU A 197 -8.72 5.60 -6.76
C LEU A 197 -7.94 5.50 -5.46
N GLY A 198 -8.62 5.55 -4.35
CA GLY A 198 -8.02 5.45 -3.04
C GLY A 198 -8.96 4.84 -2.02
N VAL A 199 -8.46 4.64 -0.83
CA VAL A 199 -9.26 4.28 0.34
C VAL A 199 -8.97 5.31 1.42
N GLU A 200 -10.04 5.83 2.00
CA GLU A 200 -9.99 6.85 3.04
C GLU A 200 -10.28 6.24 4.41
N ASP A 201 -9.57 6.78 5.41
CA ASP A 201 -9.78 6.60 6.83
C ASP A 201 -9.79 8.00 7.48
N GLN A 202 -10.21 8.12 8.74
CA GLN A 202 -10.51 9.38 9.43
C GLN A 202 -9.44 10.50 9.28
N TYR A 203 -8.16 10.13 9.16
CA TYR A 203 -7.05 11.08 9.03
C TYR A 203 -6.09 10.79 7.87
N PHE A 204 -6.27 9.67 7.17
CA PHE A 204 -5.31 9.20 6.19
C PHE A 204 -6.04 8.74 4.95
N ILE A 205 -5.49 9.12 3.80
CA ILE A 205 -5.89 8.57 2.52
C ILE A 205 -4.67 7.88 1.93
N GLY A 206 -4.88 6.69 1.43
CA GLY A 206 -4.02 6.20 0.38
C GLY A 206 -4.74 6.39 -0.96
N ALA A 207 -3.99 6.71 -2.01
CA ALA A 207 -4.55 6.77 -3.36
C ALA A 207 -3.51 6.38 -4.42
N ALA A 208 -4.00 5.89 -5.55
CA ALA A 208 -3.24 5.62 -6.76
C ALA A 208 -3.77 6.50 -7.91
N VAL A 209 -2.84 7.18 -8.58
CA VAL A 209 -3.10 8.03 -9.73
C VAL A 209 -2.43 7.39 -10.96
N PRO A 210 -3.18 6.87 -11.94
CA PRO A 210 -2.60 6.34 -13.15
C PRO A 210 -1.99 7.45 -14.01
N MET A 211 -0.70 7.32 -14.34
CA MET A 211 0.01 8.21 -15.27
C MET A 211 -0.06 7.73 -16.73
N THR A 212 -0.69 6.58 -16.96
CA THR A 212 -0.95 5.99 -18.28
C THR A 212 -2.44 5.68 -18.41
N PRO A 213 -3.03 5.68 -19.61
CA PRO A 213 -4.44 5.34 -19.78
C PRO A 213 -4.78 3.98 -19.17
N VAL A 214 -5.72 3.97 -18.24
CA VAL A 214 -6.29 2.76 -17.64
C VAL A 214 -7.69 2.57 -18.22
N LYS A 215 -7.96 1.36 -18.74
CA LYS A 215 -9.29 1.03 -19.27
C LYS A 215 -10.29 0.79 -18.15
N ASN A 216 -9.92 -0.03 -17.16
CA ASN A 216 -10.75 -0.41 -16.02
C ASN A 216 -9.90 -0.42 -14.73
N GLY A 217 -10.46 0.06 -13.62
CA GLY A 217 -10.00 -0.18 -12.25
C GLY A 217 -11.08 -0.94 -11.46
N PHE A 218 -10.69 -1.61 -10.38
CA PHE A 218 -11.57 -2.33 -9.45
C PHE A 218 -11.14 -2.06 -8.02
#